data_AF-A0A937W0Y7-F1
#
_entry.id   AF-A0A937W0Y7-F1
#
_cell.length_a   1.000
_cell.length_b   1.000
_cell.length_c   1.000
_cell.angle_alpha   90.00
_cell.angle_beta   90.00
_cell.angle_gamma   90.00
#
_symmetry.space_group_name_H-M   'P 1'
#
loop_
_entity.id
_entity.type
_entity.pdbx_description
1 polymer ?
#
loop_
_entity_poly.entity_id
_entity_poly.type
_entity_poly.pdbx_seq_one_letter_code
_entity_poly.pdbx_strand_id
1 'polypeptide(L)'
;MDKHQVSEIVRERLQSCHPGGVTLEVVEEAMQLEDNYWYIPVKPSAQPPHTFEYYDALAEVETDLSLNGHLKVFLVPTLPEEQRRTKAQQNP
;
A
#
# COMPACT_ATOMS: atom_id res chain seq x y z
N MET A 1 18.12 2.73 -6.52
CA MET A 1 17.46 2.20 -5.32
C MET A 1 16.87 0.86 -5.71
N ASP A 2 17.11 -0.17 -4.92
CA ASP A 2 16.52 -1.49 -5.18
C ASP A 2 15.11 -1.61 -4.56
N LYS A 3 14.45 -2.72 -4.90
CA LYS A 3 13.07 -3.02 -4.51
C LYS A 3 12.88 -3.08 -2.98
N HIS A 4 13.84 -3.67 -2.26
CA HIS A 4 13.77 -3.83 -0.81
C HIS A 4 13.95 -2.48 -0.10
N GLN A 5 14.87 -1.64 -0.57
CA GLN A 5 15.04 -0.28 -0.06
C GLN A 5 13.78 0.56 -0.23
N VAL A 6 13.14 0.47 -1.40
CA VAL A 6 11.86 1.15 -1.68
C VAL A 6 10.75 0.67 -0.75
N SER A 7 10.62 -0.65 -0.55
CA SER A 7 9.59 -1.19 0.33
C SER A 7 9.77 -0.77 1.78
N GLU A 8 11.00 -0.71 2.29
CA GLU A 8 11.26 -0.29 3.68
C GLU A 8 10.87 1.18 3.90
N ILE A 9 11.28 2.07 3.00
CA ILE A 9 10.92 3.50 3.06
C ILE A 9 9.39 3.68 3.07
N VAL A 10 8.70 2.94 2.20
CA VAL A 10 7.24 3.02 2.10
C VAL A 10 6.57 2.41 3.33
N ARG A 11 7.08 1.29 3.86
CA ARG A 11 6.59 0.67 5.11
C ARG A 11 6.69 1.63 6.29
N GLU A 12 7.85 2.27 6.47
CA GLU A 12 8.07 3.26 7.52
C GLU A 12 7.05 4.40 7.44
N ARG A 13 6.75 4.88 6.22
CA ARG A 13 5.76 5.94 6.02
C ARG A 13 4.33 5.48 6.30
N LEU A 14 3.99 4.26 5.89
CA LEU A 14 2.67 3.67 6.12
C LEU A 14 2.42 3.32 7.60
N GLN A 15 3.45 3.09 8.42
CA GLN A 15 3.29 2.83 9.86
C GLN A 15 2.62 3.97 10.62
N SER A 16 2.69 5.21 10.12
CA SER A 16 2.02 6.35 10.72
C SER A 16 0.63 6.61 10.12
N CYS A 17 0.26 5.87 9.07
CA CYS A 17 -0.94 6.07 8.28
C CYS A 17 -2.00 5.00 8.62
N HIS A 18 -3.09 5.44 9.27
CA HIS A 18 -4.15 4.55 9.75
C HIS A 18 -5.54 5.02 9.30
N PRO A 19 -5.83 5.03 7.99
CA PRO A 19 -7.11 5.50 7.48
C PRO A 19 -8.26 4.65 8.03
N GLY A 20 -9.23 5.26 8.70
CA GLY A 20 -10.33 4.52 9.35
C GLY A 20 -9.88 3.47 10.37
N GLY A 21 -8.68 3.62 10.95
CA GLY A 21 -8.11 2.70 11.93
C GLY A 21 -7.53 1.40 11.35
N VAL A 22 -7.45 1.23 10.03
CA VAL A 22 -6.80 0.06 9.43
C VAL A 22 -5.30 0.27 9.26
N THR A 23 -4.54 -0.81 9.35
CA THR A 23 -3.11 -0.84 9.02
C THR A 23 -2.90 -1.22 7.56
N LEU A 24 -1.79 -0.77 6.98
CA LEU A 24 -1.44 -1.00 5.59
C LEU A 24 -0.12 -1.77 5.47
N GLU A 25 -0.13 -2.82 4.66
CA GLU A 25 1.06 -3.65 4.38
C GLU A 25 1.51 -3.50 2.93
N VAL A 26 2.82 -3.42 2.71
CA VAL A 26 3.42 -3.44 1.37
C VAL A 26 3.60 -4.89 0.92
N VAL A 27 3.06 -5.23 -0.27
CA VAL A 27 3.29 -6.52 -0.92
C VAL A 27 4.52 -6.41 -1.80
N GLU A 28 5.69 -6.60 -1.19
CA GLU A 28 6.97 -6.38 -1.86
C GLU A 28 7.09 -7.23 -3.12
N GLU A 29 6.75 -8.52 -3.08
CA GLU A 29 6.89 -9.45 -4.20
C GLU A 29 6.22 -8.95 -5.48
N ALA A 30 5.10 -8.22 -5.35
CA ALA A 30 4.31 -7.71 -6.45
C ALA A 30 4.69 -6.27 -6.89
N MET A 31 5.68 -5.63 -6.26
CA MET A 31 6.17 -4.32 -6.69
C MET A 31 6.81 -4.37 -8.08
N GLN A 32 6.54 -3.33 -8.86
CA GLN A 32 7.01 -3.15 -10.23
C GLN A 32 7.60 -1.74 -10.41
N LEU A 33 8.60 -1.61 -11.29
CA LEU A 33 9.18 -0.34 -11.69
C LEU A 33 8.89 -0.14 -13.18
N GLU A 34 8.05 0.85 -13.50
CA GLU A 34 7.67 1.18 -14.88
C GLU A 34 7.75 2.70 -15.06
N ASP A 35 8.30 3.17 -16.19
CA ASP A 35 8.45 4.61 -16.50
C ASP A 35 9.05 5.47 -15.37
N ASN A 36 9.97 4.88 -14.59
CA ASN A 36 10.60 5.50 -13.42
C ASN A 36 9.63 5.79 -12.24
N TYR A 37 8.50 5.07 -12.19
CA TYR A 37 7.56 5.02 -11.08
C TYR A 37 7.54 3.62 -10.46
N TRP A 38 7.58 3.57 -9.14
CA TRP A 38 7.34 2.34 -8.40
C TRP A 38 5.85 2.13 -8.17
N TYR A 39 5.31 1.06 -8.73
CA TYR A 39 3.96 0.60 -8.45
C TYR A 39 4.04 -0.36 -7.26
N ILE A 40 3.44 0.06 -6.16
CA ILE A 40 3.58 -0.61 -4.86
C ILE A 40 2.21 -1.09 -4.40
N PRO A 41 1.94 -2.39 -4.53
CA PRO A 41 0.68 -2.91 -4.04
C PRO A 41 0.60 -2.81 -2.51
N VAL A 42 -0.46 -2.17 -2.02
CA VAL A 42 -0.74 -2.00 -0.60
C VAL A 42 -1.98 -2.79 -0.21
N LYS A 43 -1.91 -3.47 0.92
CA LYS A 43 -2.95 -4.37 1.42
C LYS A 43 -3.45 -3.83 2.76
N PRO A 44 -4.75 -3.47 2.86
CA PRO A 44 -5.31 -3.12 4.15
C PRO A 44 -5.60 -4.37 4.98
N SER A 45 -5.43 -4.27 6.30
CA SER A 45 -5.68 -5.39 7.21
C SER A 45 -7.15 -5.83 7.27
N ALA A 46 -8.08 -4.89 7.11
CA ALA A 46 -9.51 -5.12 6.97
C ALA A 46 -10.11 -4.24 5.86
N GLN A 47 -11.38 -4.44 5.52
CA GLN A 47 -12.07 -3.53 4.62
C GLN A 47 -12.13 -2.12 5.24
N PRO A 48 -11.57 -1.08 4.58
CA PRO A 48 -11.67 0.27 5.11
C PRO A 48 -13.14 0.71 5.23
N PRO A 49 -13.55 1.29 6.37
CA PRO A 49 -14.95 1.71 6.59
C PRO A 49 -15.33 2.89 5.70
N HIS A 50 -14.36 3.74 5.37
CA HIS A 50 -14.53 4.92 4.53
C HIS A 50 -13.53 4.88 3.39
N THR A 51 -14.01 4.45 2.22
CA THR A 51 -13.20 4.31 1.02
C THR A 51 -12.54 5.62 0.60
N PHE A 52 -13.22 6.75 0.77
CA PHE A 52 -12.67 8.07 0.42
C PHE A 52 -11.44 8.42 1.29
N GLU A 53 -11.57 8.32 2.61
CA GLU A 53 -10.46 8.57 3.55
C GLU A 53 -9.26 7.66 3.29
N TYR A 54 -9.53 6.41 2.88
CA TYR A 54 -8.48 5.48 2.49
C TYR A 54 -7.67 5.98 1.28
N TYR A 55 -8.34 6.38 0.20
CA TYR A 55 -7.63 6.90 -0.98
C TYR A 55 -6.94 8.23 -0.72
N ASP A 56 -7.55 9.10 0.09
CA ASP A 56 -6.96 10.38 0.48
C ASP A 56 -5.66 10.17 1.25
N ALA A 57 -5.66 9.27 2.23
CA ALA A 57 -4.48 8.93 3.01
C ALA A 57 -3.36 8.29 2.17
N LEU A 58 -3.70 7.50 1.14
CA LEU A 58 -2.69 6.99 0.20
C LEU A 58 -2.08 8.11 -0.63
N ALA A 59 -2.89 9.03 -1.15
CA ALA A 59 -2.42 10.17 -1.93
C ALA A 59 -1.51 11.11 -1.11
N GLU A 60 -1.81 11.30 0.18
CA GLU A 60 -0.94 12.03 1.11
C GLU A 60 0.43 11.35 1.27
N VAL A 61 0.46 10.02 1.41
CA VAL A 61 1.71 9.26 1.52
C VAL A 61 2.52 9.33 0.22
N GLU A 62 1.88 9.18 -0.94
CA GLU A 62 2.52 9.34 -2.26
C GLU A 62 3.15 10.74 -2.42
N THR A 63 2.40 11.77 -2.02
CA THR A 63 2.84 13.16 -2.07
C THR A 63 4.06 13.38 -1.17
N ASP A 64 4.04 12.87 0.05
CA ASP A 64 5.16 12.99 0.97
C ASP A 64 6.42 12.25 0.46
N LEU A 65 6.27 11.02 -0.03
CA LEU A 65 7.37 10.25 -0.60
C LEU A 65 7.99 10.94 -1.81
N SER A 66 7.18 11.60 -2.61
CA SER A 66 7.64 12.40 -3.76
C SER A 66 8.38 13.67 -3.33
N LEU A 67 7.81 14.45 -2.41
CA LEU A 67 8.35 15.75 -2.00
C LEU A 67 9.56 15.65 -1.07
N ASN A 68 9.47 14.77 -0.07
CA ASN A 68 10.47 14.65 1.00
C ASN A 68 11.43 13.46 0.78
N GLY A 69 10.95 12.39 0.15
CA GLY A 69 11.74 11.20 -0.14
C GLY A 69 12.36 11.16 -1.54
N HIS A 70 12.03 12.12 -2.42
CA HIS A 70 12.40 12.12 -3.85
C HIS A 70 12.07 10.80 -4.57
N LEU A 71 11.04 10.10 -4.11
CA LEU A 71 10.66 8.78 -4.56
C LEU A 71 9.32 8.84 -5.30
N LYS A 72 9.33 8.50 -6.58
CA LYS A 72 8.13 8.43 -7.41
C LYS A 72 7.43 7.09 -7.20
N VAL A 73 6.32 7.13 -6.47
CA VAL A 73 5.52 5.93 -6.16
C VAL A 73 4.07 6.12 -6.57
N PHE A 74 3.42 5.00 -6.89
CA PHE A 74 1.97 4.84 -6.89
C PHE A 74 1.62 3.69 -5.95
N LEU A 75 0.84 3.97 -4.92
CA LEU A 75 0.32 2.97 -4.00
C LEU A 75 -0.93 2.37 -4.63
N VAL A 76 -0.88 1.07 -4.91
CA VAL A 76 -1.95 0.35 -5.62
C VAL A 76 -2.76 -0.49 -4.62
N PRO A 77 -4.01 -0.13 -4.31
CA PRO A 77 -4.82 -0.90 -3.38
C PRO A 77 -5.07 -2.32 -3.86
N THR A 78 -4.89 -3.27 -2.96
CA THR A 78 -5.24 -4.68 -3.18
C THR A 78 -6.41 -5.09 -2.29
N LEU A 79 -7.00 -6.25 -2.60
CA LEU A 79 -8.10 -6.80 -1.80
C LEU A 79 -7.66 -7.06 -0.34
N PRO A 80 -8.50 -6.74 0.66
CA PRO A 80 -8.21 -6.99 2.08
C PRO A 80 -7.95 -8.47 2.39
N GLU A 81 -7.21 -8.72 3.47
CA GLU A 81 -6.88 -10.10 3.87
C GLU A 81 -8.09 -10.98 4.16
N GLU A 82 -9.11 -10.42 4.83
CA GLU A 82 -10.33 -11.12 5.25
C GLU A 82 -11.08 -11.72 4.04
N GLN A 83 -11.06 -11.03 2.91
CA GLN A 83 -11.70 -11.49 1.67
C GLN A 83 -10.89 -12.60 0.97
N ARG A 84 -9.59 -12.73 1.25
CA ARG A 84 -8.78 -13.84 0.75
C ARG A 84 -8.96 -15.10 1.59
N ARG A 85 -9.06 -15.00 2.92
CA ARG A 85 -9.32 -16.17 3.78
C ARG A 85 -10.65 -16.84 3.44
N THR A 86 -11.69 -16.05 3.18
CA THR A 86 -13.01 -16.57 2.76
C THR A 86 -12.98 -17.24 1.38
N LYS A 87 -12.20 -16.72 0.42
CA LYS A 87 -12.05 -17.34 -0.92
C LYS A 87 -11.13 -18.56 -0.92
N ALA A 88 -10.06 -18.57 -0.12
CA ALA A 88 -9.16 -19.72 0.00
C ALA A 88 -9.83 -20.93 0.68
N GLN A 89 -10.86 -20.71 1.49
CA GLN A 89 -11.64 -21.76 2.16
C GLN A 89 -12.77 -22.34 1.28
N GLN A 90 -13.01 -21.79 0.08
CA GLN A 90 -14.14 -22.17 -0.81
C GLN A 90 -13.73 -23.05 -2.01
N ASN A 91 -12.55 -23.65 -2.02
CA ASN A 91 -12.14 -24.57 -3.08
C ASN A 91 -12.17 -26.04 -2.58
N PRO A 92 -13.25 -26.80 -2.84
CA PRO A 92 -13.31 -28.24 -2.57
C PRO A 92 -12.43 -29.07 -3.52
#